data_AF-A0A3D4CN33-F1
#
_entry.id   AF-A0A3D4CN33-F1
#
_cell.length_a   1.000
_cell.length_b   1.000
_cell.length_c   1.000
_cell.angle_alpha   90.00
_cell.angle_beta   90.00
_cell.angle_gamma   90.00
#
_symmetry.space_group_name_H-M   'P 1'
#
loop_
_entity.id
_entity.type
_entity.pdbx_description
1 polymer ?
#
loop_
_entity_poly.entity_id
_entity_poly.type
_entity_poly.pdbx_seq_one_letter_code
_entity_poly.pdbx_strand_id
1 'polypeptide(L)'
;MKALIIGQRVSANINDFIHGGGAYVKRMVLPDQGICVNIVEDQIYAFFGFVISEQEFDLFGQVEISQTTFDEILKVARLNDELNSARSELIKNVELTKILDRDGITKRGRIS
;
A
#
# COMPACT_ATOMS: atom_id res chain seq x y z
N MET A 1 21.64 -1.29 -9.00
CA MET A 1 20.37 -1.59 -9.72
C MET A 1 19.71 -0.28 -10.15
N LYS A 2 18.71 -0.30 -11.05
CA LYS A 2 18.06 0.92 -11.55
C LYS A 2 16.64 1.05 -11.00
N ALA A 3 16.34 2.23 -10.45
CA ALA A 3 14.97 2.64 -10.14
C ALA A 3 14.53 3.72 -11.13
N LEU A 4 13.22 3.79 -11.39
CA LEU A 4 12.62 4.85 -12.20
C LEU A 4 12.00 5.90 -11.28
N ILE A 5 12.14 7.16 -11.65
CA ILE A 5 11.42 8.27 -11.02
C ILE A 5 10.27 8.61 -11.96
N ILE A 6 9.04 8.44 -11.45
CA ILE A 6 7.83 8.65 -12.22
C ILE A 6 6.93 9.69 -11.55
N GLY A 7 6.07 10.31 -12.34
CA GLY A 7 4.96 11.11 -11.87
C GLY A 7 3.65 10.50 -12.31
N GLN A 8 2.65 10.52 -11.44
CA GLN A 8 1.37 9.89 -11.70
C GLN A 8 0.25 10.65 -11.00
N ARG A 9 -0.92 10.75 -11.65
CA ARG A 9 -2.16 11.16 -10.96
C ARG A 9 -2.73 9.98 -10.19
N VAL A 10 -2.95 10.19 -8.90
CA VAL A 10 -3.52 9.17 -8.01
C VAL A 10 -4.83 9.72 -7.46
N SER A 11 -5.92 9.04 -7.81
CA SER A 11 -7.24 9.34 -7.29
C SER A 11 -7.32 8.89 -5.83
N ALA A 12 -7.59 9.81 -4.91
CA ALA A 12 -7.70 9.51 -3.48
C ALA A 12 -9.13 9.10 -3.08
N ASN A 13 -10.10 9.36 -3.96
CA ASN A 13 -11.51 9.04 -3.75
C ASN A 13 -12.20 8.73 -5.10
N ILE A 14 -13.46 8.27 -5.02
CA ILE A 14 -14.23 7.88 -6.20
C ILE A 14 -14.57 9.06 -7.13
N ASN A 15 -14.72 10.27 -6.59
CA ASN A 15 -14.98 11.46 -7.39
C ASN A 15 -13.74 11.85 -8.21
N ASP A 16 -12.54 11.74 -7.64
CA ASP A 16 -11.29 11.94 -8.37
C ASP A 16 -11.18 10.95 -9.54
N PHE A 17 -11.56 9.69 -9.31
CA PHE A 17 -11.53 8.66 -10.34
C PHE A 17 -12.51 8.97 -11.48
N ILE A 18 -13.75 9.37 -11.16
CA ILE A 18 -14.79 9.65 -12.14
C ILE A 18 -14.52 10.93 -12.94
N HIS A 19 -13.96 11.97 -12.29
CA HIS A 19 -13.82 13.29 -12.89
C HIS A 19 -12.41 13.60 -13.41
N GLY A 20 -11.51 12.60 -13.46
CA GLY A 20 -10.11 12.81 -13.83
C GLY A 20 -9.33 13.71 -12.83
N GLY A 21 -9.83 13.78 -11.60
CA GLY A 21 -9.19 14.46 -10.47
C GLY A 21 -8.09 13.61 -9.84
N GLY A 22 -7.60 14.06 -8.69
CA GLY A 22 -6.55 13.38 -7.93
C GLY A 22 -5.24 14.13 -7.86
N ALA A 23 -4.45 13.79 -6.84
CA ALA A 23 -3.17 14.43 -6.59
C ALA A 23 -2.11 13.89 -7.56
N TYR A 24 -1.33 14.79 -8.14
CA TYR A 24 -0.14 14.40 -8.87
C TYR A 24 0.97 14.10 -7.87
N VAL A 25 1.46 12.86 -7.87
CA VAL A 25 2.49 12.39 -6.94
C VAL A 25 3.72 11.93 -7.71
N LYS A 26 4.88 12.23 -7.15
CA LYS A 26 6.17 11.73 -7.64
C LYS A 26 6.56 10.50 -6.84
N ARG A 27 7.02 9.46 -7.53
CA ARG A 27 7.30 8.15 -6.95
C ARG A 27 8.61 7.62 -7.47
N MET A 28 9.30 6.85 -6.64
CA MET A 28 10.39 5.99 -7.11
C MET A 28 9.84 4.57 -7.25
N VAL A 29 10.12 3.91 -8.35
CA VAL A 29 9.65 2.55 -8.62
C VAL A 29 10.82 1.64 -8.97
N LEU A 30 10.77 0.41 -8.50
CA LEU A 30 11.67 -0.68 -8.85
C LEU A 30 10.85 -1.72 -9.63
N PRO A 31 10.73 -1.57 -10.96
CA PRO A 31 9.74 -2.31 -11.76
C PRO A 31 9.96 -3.81 -11.70
N ASP A 32 11.21 -4.26 -11.80
CA ASP A 32 11.59 -5.67 -11.82
C ASP A 32 11.25 -6.39 -10.49
N GLN A 33 11.14 -5.61 -9.40
CA GLN A 33 10.78 -6.13 -8.08
C GLN A 33 9.30 -5.86 -7.74
N GLY A 34 8.57 -5.14 -8.60
CA GLY A 34 7.19 -4.72 -8.33
C GLY A 34 7.05 -3.83 -7.09
N ILE A 35 8.09 -3.08 -6.73
CA ILE A 35 8.11 -2.21 -5.55
C ILE A 35 7.89 -0.75 -5.96
N CYS A 36 7.03 -0.05 -5.23
CA CYS A 36 6.92 1.39 -5.31
C CYS A 36 7.27 2.03 -3.97
N VAL A 37 7.97 3.16 -4.04
CA VAL A 37 8.43 3.96 -2.91
C VAL A 37 7.85 5.37 -3.04
N ASN A 38 7.14 5.78 -2.00
CA ASN A 38 6.57 7.12 -1.83
C ASN A 38 7.25 7.82 -0.65
N ILE A 39 7.37 9.14 -0.74
CA ILE A 39 7.77 9.99 0.38
C ILE A 39 6.58 10.87 0.72
N VAL A 40 6.08 10.78 1.94
CA VAL A 40 4.97 11.58 2.45
C VAL A 40 5.39 12.12 3.80
N GLU A 41 5.36 13.45 3.98
CA GLU A 41 5.68 14.10 5.25
C GLU A 41 7.01 13.63 5.86
N ASP A 42 8.06 13.59 5.03
CA ASP A 42 9.41 13.11 5.38
C ASP A 42 9.49 11.63 5.79
N GLN A 43 8.42 10.86 5.64
CA GLN A 43 8.39 9.42 5.85
C GLN A 43 8.46 8.65 4.53
N ILE A 44 9.27 7.61 4.53
CA ILE A 44 9.42 6.69 3.39
C ILE A 44 8.41 5.56 3.55
N TYR A 45 7.56 5.40 2.55
CA TYR A 45 6.66 4.26 2.42
C TYR A 45 7.07 3.43 1.22
N ALA A 46 7.22 2.12 1.41
CA ALA A 46 7.46 1.18 0.32
C ALA A 46 6.38 0.08 0.34
N PHE A 47 5.96 -0.39 -0.83
CA PHE A 47 4.94 -1.44 -0.96
C PHE A 47 5.16 -2.27 -2.22
N PHE A 48 4.73 -3.53 -2.14
CA PHE A 48 4.73 -4.48 -3.26
C PHE A 48 3.48 -4.34 -4.13
N GLY A 49 3.48 -5.02 -5.27
CA GLY A 49 2.33 -5.12 -6.17
C GLY A 49 2.18 -3.95 -7.14
N PHE A 50 3.20 -3.11 -7.27
CA PHE A 50 3.19 -2.04 -8.27
C PHE A 50 3.55 -2.61 -9.65
N VAL A 51 2.59 -2.57 -10.58
CA VAL A 51 2.77 -3.01 -11.97
C VAL A 51 2.78 -1.80 -12.89
N ILE A 52 3.95 -1.51 -13.46
CA ILE A 52 4.15 -0.30 -14.26
C ILE A 52 3.36 -0.30 -15.59
N SER A 53 3.15 -1.48 -16.18
CA SER A 53 2.46 -1.62 -17.47
C SER A 53 0.95 -1.36 -17.40
N GLU A 54 0.37 -1.33 -16.19
CA GLU A 54 -1.06 -1.16 -15.97
C GLU A 54 -1.43 0.30 -15.64
N GLN A 55 -0.47 1.22 -15.62
CA GLN A 55 -0.67 2.58 -15.14
C GLN A 55 -0.16 3.61 -16.14
N GLU A 56 -0.90 4.71 -16.32
CA GLU A 56 -0.40 5.89 -17.01
C GLU A 56 0.52 6.69 -16.07
N PHE A 57 1.72 7.01 -16.54
CA PHE A 57 2.70 7.79 -15.79
C PHE A 57 3.59 8.61 -16.71
N ASP A 58 4.12 9.69 -16.17
CA ASP A 58 5.20 10.46 -16.78
C ASP A 58 6.54 9.92 -16.25
N LEU A 59 7.46 9.58 -17.15
CA LEU A 59 8.82 9.20 -16.76
C LEU A 59 9.68 10.45 -16.59
N PHE A 60 10.19 10.69 -15.38
CA PHE A 60 11.09 11.81 -15.11
C PHE A 60 12.57 11.44 -15.20
N GLY A 61 12.90 10.17 -14.96
CA GLY A 61 14.28 9.73 -15.08
C GLY A 61 14.53 8.36 -14.48
N GLN A 62 15.81 7.99 -14.47
CA GLN A 62 16.30 6.75 -13.88
C GLN A 62 17.45 7.08 -12.94
N VAL A 63 17.51 6.36 -11.82
CA VAL A 63 18.57 6.52 -10.82
C VAL A 63 19.20 5.17 -10.54
N GLU A 64 20.52 5.14 -10.39
CA GLU A 64 21.18 3.97 -9.84
C GLU A 64 21.05 3.98 -8.32
N ILE A 65 20.66 2.83 -7.79
CA ILE A 65 20.53 2.56 -6.36
C ILE A 65 21.50 1.46 -5.96
N SER A 66 22.15 1.70 -4.83
CA SER A 66 23.08 0.77 -4.20
C SER A 66 22.33 -0.44 -3.64
N GLN A 67 23.04 -1.55 -3.43
CA GLN A 67 22.47 -2.74 -2.79
C GLN A 67 21.97 -2.42 -1.37
N THR A 68 22.74 -1.63 -0.60
CA THR A 68 22.36 -1.22 0.76
C THR A 68 21.04 -0.46 0.78
N THR A 69 20.87 0.51 -0.13
CA THR A 69 19.60 1.27 -0.25
C THR A 69 18.43 0.37 -0.63
N PHE A 70 18.67 -0.58 -1.53
CA PHE A 70 17.66 -1.55 -1.91
C PHE A 70 17.22 -2.43 -0.72
N ASP A 71 18.17 -2.92 0.07
CA ASP A 71 17.88 -3.77 1.23
C ASP A 71 17.03 -3.02 2.28
N GLU A 72 17.27 -1.72 2.47
CA GLU A 72 16.45 -0.86 3.33
C GLU A 72 15.02 -0.68 2.79
N ILE A 73 14.87 -0.41 1.49
CA ILE A 73 13.56 -0.30 0.83
C ILE A 73 12.79 -1.62 0.99
N LEU A 74 13.46 -2.75 0.76
CA LEU A 74 12.86 -4.08 0.87
C LEU A 74 12.39 -4.37 2.30
N LYS A 75 13.18 -3.97 3.31
CA LYS A 75 12.80 -4.09 4.72
C LYS A 75 11.53 -3.30 5.02
N VAL A 76 11.45 -2.04 4.57
CA VAL A 76 10.26 -1.20 4.75
C VAL A 76 9.05 -1.80 4.05
N ALA A 77 9.22 -2.28 2.82
CA ALA A 77 8.13 -2.89 2.06
C ALA A 77 7.54 -4.12 2.76
N ARG A 78 8.40 -4.99 3.32
CA ARG A 78 7.98 -6.17 4.10
C ARG A 78 7.23 -5.80 5.36
N LEU A 79 7.74 -4.82 6.12
CA LEU A 79 7.07 -4.35 7.34
C LEU A 79 5.68 -3.78 7.04
N ASN A 80 5.53 -3.04 5.93
CA ASN A 80 4.22 -2.55 5.50
C ASN A 80 3.27 -3.68 5.09
N ASP A 81 3.77 -4.71 4.41
CA ASP A 81 2.96 -5.87 4.00
C ASP A 81 2.47 -6.69 5.20
N GLU A 82 3.34 -6.93 6.17
CA GLU A 82 3.01 -7.58 7.45
C GLU A 82 1.96 -6.78 8.23
N LEU A 83 2.14 -5.46 8.32
CA LEU A 83 1.19 -4.57 9.00
C LEU A 83 -0.19 -4.58 8.31
N ASN A 84 -0.23 -4.53 6.99
CA ASN A 84 -1.47 -4.56 6.22
C ASN A 84 -2.18 -5.92 6.33
N SER A 85 -1.41 -7.02 6.36
CA SER A 85 -1.95 -8.36 6.59
C SER A 85 -2.58 -8.48 7.97
N ALA A 86 -1.86 -8.07 9.03
CA ALA A 86 -2.38 -8.07 10.39
C ALA A 86 -3.62 -7.18 10.54
N ARG A 87 -3.64 -6.00 9.90
CA ARG A 87 -4.80 -5.11 9.88
C ARG A 87 -6.00 -5.77 9.21
N SER A 88 -5.78 -6.48 8.11
CA SER A 88 -6.84 -7.19 7.38
C SER A 88 -7.45 -8.33 8.19
N GLU A 89 -6.62 -9.10 8.91
CA GLU A 89 -7.09 -10.14 9.83
C GLU A 89 -7.91 -9.56 10.98
N LEU A 90 -7.46 -8.45 11.57
CA LEU A 90 -8.19 -7.77 12.63
C LEU A 90 -9.57 -7.29 12.16
N ILE A 91 -9.67 -6.69 10.97
CA ILE A 91 -10.95 -6.24 10.40
C ILE A 91 -11.90 -7.42 10.22
N LYS A 92 -11.43 -8.53 9.63
CA LYS A 92 -12.23 -9.76 9.48
C LYS A 92 -12.75 -10.27 10.83
N ASN A 93 -11.89 -10.31 11.85
CA ASN A 93 -12.26 -10.78 13.18
C ASN A 93 -13.31 -9.87 13.85
N VAL A 94 -13.21 -8.55 13.66
CA VAL A 94 -14.20 -7.59 14.16
C VAL A 94 -15.54 -7.75 13.42
N GLU A 95 -15.53 -7.94 12.10
CA GLU A 95 -16.75 -8.19 11.32
C GLU A 95 -17.41 -9.51 11.72
N LEU A 96 -16.64 -10.58 11.87
CA LEU A 96 -17.11 -11.87 12.39
C LEU A 96 -17.76 -11.73 13.77
N THR A 97 -17.14 -10.97 14.68
CA THR A 97 -17.71 -10.74 16.02
C THR A 97 -19.03 -10.01 15.95
N LYS A 98 -19.15 -8.97 15.10
CA LYS A 98 -20.40 -8.24 14.88
C LYS A 98 -21.51 -9.14 14.30
N ILE A 99 -21.17 -10.07 13.41
CA ILE A 99 -22.12 -11.04 12.84
C ILE A 99 -22.59 -12.00 13.93
N LEU A 100 -21.66 -12.58 14.71
CA LEU A 100 -21.98 -13.53 15.78
C LEU A 100 -22.82 -12.88 16.90
N ASP A 101 -22.57 -11.59 17.21
CA ASP A 101 -23.38 -10.80 18.14
C ASP A 101 -24.79 -10.53 17.59
N ARG A 102 -24.92 -10.19 16.30
CA ARG A 102 -26.21 -9.98 15.63
C ARG A 102 -27.06 -11.25 15.62
N ASP A 103 -26.43 -12.40 15.40
CA ASP A 103 -27.09 -13.70 15.35
C ASP A 103 -27.31 -14.31 16.75
N GLY A 104 -26.92 -13.61 17.82
CA GLY A 104 -27.13 -14.00 19.22
C GLY A 104 -26.28 -15.18 19.70
N ILE A 105 -25.23 -15.54 18.94
CA ILE A 105 -24.41 -16.74 19.16
C ILE A 105 -23.40 -16.52 20.30
N THR A 106 -22.93 -15.29 20.52
CA THR A 106 -21.95 -14.93 21.57
C THR A 106 -22.54 -14.85 22.98
N LYS A 107 -23.87 -14.94 23.17
CA LYS A 107 -24.48 -15.03 24.51
C LYS A 107 -24.45 -16.45 25.06
N ARG A 108 -23.28 -16.93 25.52
CA ARG A 108 -23.24 -18.01 26.52
C ARG A 108 -22.16 -17.74 27.57
N GLY A 109 -22.61 -17.41 28.79
CA GLY A 109 -21.71 -17.32 29.94
C GLY A 109 -22.17 -16.47 31.13
N ARG A 110 -23.47 -16.39 31.47
CA ARG A 110 -23.84 -16.18 32.88
C ARG A 110 -24.22 -17.55 33.45
N ILE A 111 -23.25 -18.20 34.05
CA ILE A 111 -23.52 -19.31 34.98
C ILE A 111 -23.86 -18.62 36.30
N SER A 112 -25.12 -18.74 36.70
CA SER A 112 -25.66 -18.39 38.01
C SER A 112 -25.05 -19.25 39.10
#